data_AF-A0A7S1LVL1-F1
#
_entry.id   AF-A0A7S1LVL1-F1
#
_cell.length_a   1.000
_cell.length_b   1.000
_cell.length_c   1.000
_cell.angle_alpha   90.00
_cell.angle_beta   90.00
_cell.angle_gamma   90.00
#
_symmetry.space_group_name_H-M   'P 1'
#
loop_
_entity.id
_entity.type
_entity.pdbx_description
1 polymer ?
#
loop_
_entity_poly.entity_id
_entity_poly.type
_entity_poly.pdbx_seq_one_letter_code
_entity_poly.pdbx_strand_id
1 'polypeptide(L)'
;CCPGSDTENPRATPNCALCTRSMTRRLRIALLAALGAAQCAGLRLTGLPDEKTDEYGLHCMDFDKTNMEDNVTAVVTTSPRAEDASGKALEVLKDTVRSIRDVLGLKRARIVVAFDALPDAEDSQWGAKELDEAGTADYWRKLREFEEWNQAELGGHVTVFKNDRWTHQGELIHRVLESLVEEKNITPMLYVTQDDSPVSGDINVPLILNKLSCDATVDYVRFLWSNDCDEGHATSWNQPCEQHKDTPFLHSVGRMSDRPHFATARFYFKDVLPRMPRSYRGVPERKVAGIKTGWIYGERHHMLHDTNKLQNSNNGNPEKRLRED
;
A
#
# COMPACT_ATOMS: atom_id res chain seq x y z
N CYS A 1 11.74 -54.42 -20.51
CA CYS A 1 11.92 -55.68 -21.28
C CYS A 1 13.13 -55.51 -22.18
N CYS A 2 14.16 -56.33 -21.97
CA CYS A 2 15.45 -56.36 -22.69
C CYS A 2 15.31 -56.81 -24.17
N PRO A 3 16.39 -56.97 -24.97
CA PRO A 3 17.56 -56.10 -25.25
C PRO A 3 17.89 -56.02 -26.78
N GLY A 4 18.87 -55.21 -27.21
CA GLY A 4 19.63 -55.49 -28.44
C GLY A 4 20.11 -54.31 -29.32
N SER A 5 21.44 -54.16 -29.34
CA SER A 5 22.37 -53.81 -30.44
C SER A 5 22.37 -52.46 -31.18
N ASP A 6 23.60 -51.97 -31.33
CA ASP A 6 24.13 -50.81 -32.04
C ASP A 6 23.79 -50.74 -33.54
N THR A 7 23.63 -49.52 -34.08
CA THR A 7 24.52 -48.86 -35.08
C THR A 7 23.81 -47.70 -35.81
N GLU A 8 24.57 -46.61 -35.97
CA GLU A 8 24.53 -45.59 -37.04
C GLU A 8 23.32 -44.64 -37.24
N ASN A 9 23.64 -43.35 -37.21
CA ASN A 9 22.86 -42.14 -37.56
C ASN A 9 22.74 -42.01 -39.11
N PRO A 10 22.01 -41.06 -39.76
CA PRO A 10 21.10 -40.02 -39.24
C PRO A 10 19.80 -39.74 -40.07
N ARG A 11 18.84 -39.03 -39.44
CA ARG A 11 17.94 -37.96 -39.97
C ARG A 11 16.46 -38.09 -39.53
N ALA A 12 16.01 -36.97 -38.96
CA ALA A 12 14.65 -36.39 -38.95
C ALA A 12 13.54 -37.08 -38.13
N THR A 13 13.12 -36.46 -37.01
CA THR A 13 11.87 -35.66 -36.86
C THR A 13 11.45 -35.49 -35.39
N PRO A 14 10.66 -34.45 -35.05
CA PRO A 14 10.37 -34.06 -33.68
C PRO A 14 9.08 -34.73 -33.19
N ASN A 15 9.12 -35.43 -32.06
CA ASN A 15 7.90 -35.84 -31.35
C ASN A 15 8.20 -36.10 -29.87
N CYS A 16 8.18 -35.04 -29.07
CA CYS A 16 8.13 -35.17 -27.60
C CYS A 16 7.23 -34.08 -26.98
N ALA A 17 6.03 -33.88 -27.56
CA ALA A 17 5.03 -32.92 -27.06
C ALA A 17 3.74 -33.59 -26.53
N LEU A 18 3.64 -34.92 -26.59
CA LEU A 18 2.42 -35.66 -26.23
C LEU A 18 2.44 -36.33 -24.85
N CYS A 19 3.60 -36.47 -24.19
CA CYS A 19 3.67 -37.04 -22.84
C CYS A 19 3.44 -36.01 -21.71
N THR A 20 3.80 -34.73 -21.90
CA THR A 20 3.64 -33.68 -20.88
C THR A 20 2.20 -33.16 -20.75
N ARG A 21 1.38 -33.27 -21.81
CA ARG A 21 -0.05 -32.90 -21.78
C ARG A 21 -0.94 -33.93 -21.07
N SER A 22 -0.50 -35.18 -20.96
CA SER A 22 -1.24 -36.25 -20.27
C SER A 22 -1.13 -36.14 -18.74
N MET A 23 0.05 -35.78 -18.21
CA MET A 23 0.25 -35.63 -16.76
C MET A 23 -0.49 -34.43 -16.15
N THR A 24 -0.51 -33.29 -16.86
CA THR A 24 -1.23 -32.07 -16.39
C THR A 24 -2.74 -32.25 -16.35
N ARG A 25 -3.31 -33.07 -17.25
CA ARG A 25 -4.76 -33.35 -17.26
C ARG A 25 -5.17 -34.28 -16.11
N ARG A 26 -4.34 -35.26 -15.75
CA ARG A 26 -4.62 -36.15 -14.61
C ARG A 26 -4.47 -35.44 -13.26
N LEU A 27 -3.51 -34.51 -13.13
CA LEU A 27 -3.36 -33.70 -11.91
C LEU A 27 -4.53 -32.72 -11.72
N ARG A 28 -5.02 -32.08 -12.79
CA ARG A 28 -6.20 -31.20 -12.74
C ARG A 28 -7.49 -31.94 -12.37
N ILE A 29 -7.68 -33.16 -12.88
CA ILE A 29 -8.86 -33.97 -12.56
C ILE A 29 -8.81 -34.45 -11.10
N ALA A 30 -7.63 -34.82 -10.59
CA ALA A 30 -7.46 -35.18 -9.18
C ALA A 30 -7.71 -33.99 -8.23
N LEU A 31 -7.26 -32.78 -8.60
CA LEU A 31 -7.48 -31.57 -7.81
C LEU A 31 -8.96 -31.13 -7.80
N LEU A 32 -9.64 -31.22 -8.94
CA LEU A 32 -11.07 -30.91 -9.04
C LEU A 32 -11.94 -31.97 -8.33
N ALA A 33 -11.53 -33.23 -8.34
CA ALA A 33 -12.21 -34.29 -7.58
C ALA A 33 -12.03 -34.12 -6.07
N ALA A 34 -10.85 -33.67 -5.61
CA ALA A 34 -10.60 -33.37 -4.20
C ALA A 34 -11.40 -32.16 -3.70
N LEU A 35 -11.53 -31.11 -4.53
CA LEU A 35 -12.34 -29.93 -4.21
C LEU A 35 -13.85 -30.24 -4.23
N GLY A 36 -14.31 -31.09 -5.16
CA GLY A 36 -15.70 -31.55 -5.19
C GLY A 36 -16.07 -32.48 -4.03
N ALA A 37 -15.15 -33.34 -3.59
CA ALA A 37 -15.36 -34.23 -2.44
C ALA A 37 -15.45 -33.45 -1.11
N ALA A 38 -14.71 -32.35 -0.96
CA ALA A 38 -14.82 -31.46 0.20
C ALA A 38 -16.19 -30.74 0.26
N GLN A 39 -16.80 -30.44 -0.90
CA GLN A 39 -18.13 -29.85 -0.99
C GLN A 39 -19.26 -30.86 -0.70
N CYS A 40 -19.06 -32.15 -0.98
CA CYS A 40 -20.06 -33.20 -0.70
C CYS A 40 -19.98 -33.78 0.71
N ALA A 41 -18.92 -33.52 1.48
CA ALA A 41 -18.69 -34.14 2.79
C ALA A 41 -19.52 -33.55 3.94
N GLY A 42 -20.39 -32.56 3.72
CA GLY A 42 -21.43 -32.19 4.69
C GLY A 42 -20.90 -31.82 6.09
N LEU A 43 -19.67 -31.30 6.20
CA LEU A 43 -19.13 -30.74 7.43
C LEU A 43 -19.85 -29.42 7.71
N ARG A 44 -21.03 -29.52 8.34
CA ARG A 44 -21.73 -28.41 8.98
C ARG A 44 -20.89 -27.89 10.13
N LEU A 45 -20.26 -26.73 9.95
CA LEU A 45 -19.90 -25.85 11.07
C LEU A 45 -21.22 -25.34 11.68
N THR A 46 -21.74 -26.08 12.66
CA THR A 46 -22.89 -25.67 13.45
C THR A 46 -22.46 -24.57 14.41
N GLY A 47 -22.91 -23.33 14.20
CA GLY A 47 -22.82 -22.29 15.22
C GLY A 47 -22.65 -20.85 14.73
N LEU A 48 -23.43 -20.37 13.77
CA LEU A 48 -23.56 -18.92 13.55
C LEU A 48 -25.05 -18.52 13.48
N PRO A 49 -25.46 -17.44 14.18
CA PRO A 49 -26.84 -17.00 14.23
C PRO A 49 -27.27 -16.34 12.91
N ASP A 50 -28.52 -16.57 12.56
CA ASP A 50 -29.26 -15.85 11.53
C ASP A 50 -29.37 -14.36 11.91
N GLU A 51 -28.66 -13.48 11.19
CA GLU A 51 -29.08 -12.08 10.95
C GLU A 51 -28.18 -11.43 9.88
N LYS A 52 -28.76 -11.24 8.68
CA LYS A 52 -28.34 -10.38 7.55
C LYS A 52 -26.91 -9.81 7.58
N THR A 53 -25.92 -10.67 7.43
CA THR A 53 -24.57 -10.31 7.06
C THR A 53 -24.51 -10.03 5.55
N ASP A 54 -23.74 -9.03 5.11
CA ASP A 54 -23.25 -9.08 3.73
C ASP A 54 -22.38 -10.35 3.58
N GLU A 55 -22.02 -10.75 2.36
CA GLU A 55 -21.18 -11.94 2.15
C GLU A 55 -19.80 -11.88 2.86
N TYR A 56 -19.49 -10.79 3.57
CA TYR A 56 -18.31 -10.55 4.39
C TYR A 56 -18.59 -10.33 5.89
N GLY A 57 -19.83 -10.36 6.35
CA GLY A 57 -20.17 -10.24 7.78
C GLY A 57 -19.98 -8.87 8.42
N LEU A 58 -19.85 -7.79 7.67
CA LEU A 58 -19.40 -6.50 8.22
C LEU A 58 -20.58 -5.53 8.45
N HIS A 59 -21.47 -5.87 9.39
CA HIS A 59 -22.09 -4.81 10.18
C HIS A 59 -20.98 -4.06 10.93
N CYS A 60 -21.09 -2.72 11.06
CA CYS A 60 -20.16 -1.81 11.76
C CYS A 60 -19.14 -2.61 12.55
N MET A 61 -17.95 -2.82 11.97
CA MET A 61 -17.01 -3.81 12.50
C MET A 61 -16.98 -3.66 14.03
N ASP A 62 -17.18 -4.76 14.76
CA ASP A 62 -17.21 -4.80 16.23
C ASP A 62 -15.81 -4.45 16.77
N PHE A 63 -15.42 -3.20 16.57
CA PHE A 63 -14.16 -2.64 17.01
C PHE A 63 -14.35 -2.06 18.39
N ASP A 64 -13.35 -2.30 19.21
CA ASP A 64 -13.21 -1.61 20.47
C ASP A 64 -13.01 -0.11 20.21
N LYS A 65 -14.12 0.63 20.19
CA LYS A 65 -14.14 2.09 20.07
C LYS A 65 -13.42 2.79 21.21
N THR A 66 -13.17 2.09 22.32
CA THR A 66 -12.41 2.64 23.44
C THR A 66 -10.90 2.65 23.17
N ASN A 67 -10.45 1.92 22.14
CA ASN A 67 -9.05 1.85 21.76
C ASN A 67 -8.86 1.77 20.23
N MET A 68 -9.28 2.82 19.52
CA MET A 68 -9.18 2.85 18.05
C MET A 68 -7.74 2.88 17.53
N GLU A 69 -6.78 3.37 18.31
CA GLU A 69 -5.37 3.46 17.91
C GLU A 69 -4.75 2.08 17.64
N ASP A 70 -5.10 1.07 18.44
CA ASP A 70 -4.59 -0.30 18.30
C ASP A 70 -5.11 -1.00 17.03
N ASN A 71 -6.15 -0.45 16.41
CA ASN A 71 -6.73 -0.95 15.17
C ASN A 71 -6.08 -0.35 13.91
N VAL A 72 -5.04 0.48 14.08
CA VAL A 72 -4.32 1.12 12.98
C VAL A 72 -2.90 0.60 12.87
N THR A 73 -2.50 0.23 11.66
CA THR A 73 -1.10 0.06 11.27
C THR A 73 -0.74 1.19 10.33
N ALA A 74 0.22 2.01 10.75
CA ALA A 74 0.83 3.02 9.90
C ALA A 74 1.98 2.41 9.08
N VAL A 75 2.02 2.70 7.79
CA VAL A 75 3.10 2.34 6.88
C VAL A 75 3.71 3.61 6.32
N VAL A 76 4.99 3.84 6.61
CA VAL A 76 5.79 4.93 6.07
C VAL A 76 6.74 4.34 5.05
N THR A 77 6.65 4.76 3.80
CA THR A 77 7.56 4.31 2.75
C THR A 77 8.72 5.28 2.59
N THR A 78 9.94 4.76 2.39
CA THR A 78 11.13 5.58 2.09
C THR A 78 11.93 4.98 0.96
N SER A 79 12.37 5.84 0.05
CA SER A 79 13.24 5.48 -1.08
C SER A 79 14.53 6.31 -1.05
N PRO A 80 15.57 5.86 -1.78
CA PRO A 80 16.80 6.63 -1.92
C PRO A 80 16.57 7.96 -2.64
N ARG A 81 17.21 9.04 -2.17
CA ARG A 81 17.13 10.38 -2.77
C ARG A 81 18.42 11.19 -2.60
N ALA A 82 18.61 12.22 -3.41
CA ALA A 82 19.80 13.07 -3.32
C ALA A 82 19.90 13.83 -1.98
N GLU A 83 18.76 14.15 -1.37
CA GLU A 83 18.68 14.86 -0.09
C GLU A 83 19.21 14.04 1.10
N ASP A 84 19.39 12.71 0.94
CA ASP A 84 19.97 11.82 1.96
C ASP A 84 21.41 12.24 2.34
N ALA A 85 22.13 12.88 1.41
CA ALA A 85 23.47 13.41 1.63
C ALA A 85 23.53 14.47 2.74
N SER A 86 22.45 15.24 2.91
CA SER A 86 22.41 16.39 3.83
C SER A 86 21.94 16.04 5.25
N GLY A 87 21.46 14.81 5.48
CA GLY A 87 20.76 14.43 6.72
C GLY A 87 19.33 15.00 6.83
N LYS A 88 18.94 15.98 5.99
CA LYS A 88 17.59 16.56 5.98
C LYS A 88 16.50 15.50 5.78
N ALA A 89 16.74 14.52 4.91
CA ALA A 89 15.78 13.44 4.67
C ALA A 89 15.52 12.58 5.91
N LEU A 90 16.55 12.34 6.74
CA LEU A 90 16.40 11.64 8.01
C LEU A 90 15.54 12.45 8.99
N GLU A 91 15.80 13.75 9.12
CA GLU A 91 15.02 14.61 10.02
C GLU A 91 13.55 14.70 9.58
N VAL A 92 13.29 14.76 8.28
CA VAL A 92 11.91 14.74 7.77
C VAL A 92 11.23 13.39 8.03
N LEU A 93 11.94 12.26 7.87
CA LEU A 93 11.40 10.94 8.22
C LEU A 93 11.05 10.86 9.72
N LYS A 94 11.92 11.37 10.60
CA LYS A 94 11.63 11.45 12.05
C LYS A 94 10.40 12.30 12.32
N ASP A 95 10.27 13.45 11.67
CA ASP A 95 9.09 14.32 11.75
C ASP A 95 7.82 13.60 11.29
N THR A 96 7.89 12.83 10.20
CA THR A 96 6.78 12.03 9.70
C THR A 96 6.32 11.02 10.75
N VAL A 97 7.25 10.26 11.34
CA VAL A 97 6.94 9.29 12.41
C VAL A 97 6.35 9.98 13.65
N ARG A 98 6.92 11.12 14.07
CA ARG A 98 6.39 11.91 15.19
C ARG A 98 4.98 12.42 14.90
N SER A 99 4.72 12.93 13.70
CA SER A 99 3.40 13.45 13.34
C SER A 99 2.30 12.38 13.41
N ILE A 100 2.63 11.11 13.13
CA ILE A 100 1.71 9.99 13.31
C ILE A 100 1.34 9.81 14.79
N ARG A 101 2.32 9.88 15.69
CA ARG A 101 2.09 9.74 17.14
C ARG A 101 1.37 10.95 17.73
N ASP A 102 1.82 12.14 17.36
CA ASP A 102 1.50 13.38 18.07
C ASP A 102 0.32 14.12 17.44
N VAL A 103 0.29 14.25 16.11
CA VAL A 103 -0.75 14.99 15.38
C VAL A 103 -1.97 14.11 15.13
N LEU A 104 -1.77 12.87 14.69
CA LEU A 104 -2.87 11.92 14.51
C LEU A 104 -3.34 11.29 15.84
N GLY A 105 -2.59 11.50 16.93
CA GLY A 105 -2.89 10.89 18.21
C GLY A 105 -2.81 9.36 18.20
N LEU A 106 -2.11 8.76 17.22
CA LEU A 106 -1.98 7.31 17.09
C LEU A 106 -0.82 6.81 17.96
N LYS A 107 -0.89 7.02 19.27
CA LYS A 107 0.21 6.75 20.21
C LYS A 107 0.54 5.27 20.34
N ARG A 108 -0.46 4.39 20.20
CA ARG A 108 -0.29 2.94 20.30
C ARG A 108 -0.32 2.18 18.97
N ALA A 109 -0.63 2.85 17.86
CA ALA A 109 -0.66 2.21 16.55
C ALA A 109 0.66 1.49 16.23
N ARG A 110 0.60 0.40 15.48
CA ARG A 110 1.82 -0.17 14.91
C ARG A 110 2.34 0.80 13.85
N ILE A 111 3.65 1.06 13.83
CA ILE A 111 4.29 1.81 12.74
C ILE A 111 5.31 0.91 12.08
N VAL A 112 5.21 0.75 10.77
CA VAL A 112 6.20 0.10 9.92
C VAL A 112 6.84 1.17 9.04
N VAL A 113 8.15 1.34 9.15
CA VAL A 113 8.93 2.17 8.22
C VAL A 113 9.61 1.24 7.24
N ALA A 114 9.16 1.30 5.99
CA ALA A 114 9.61 0.42 4.92
C ALA A 114 10.64 1.13 4.05
N PHE A 115 11.89 0.68 4.14
CA PHE A 115 13.00 1.09 3.29
C PHE A 115 13.00 0.23 2.02
N ASP A 116 12.86 0.89 0.87
CA ASP A 116 13.04 0.23 -0.42
C ASP A 116 14.53 -0.13 -0.64
N ALA A 117 14.83 -0.94 -1.65
CA ALA A 117 16.24 -1.17 -2.00
C ALA A 117 16.81 -0.03 -2.87
N LEU A 118 18.06 -0.19 -3.32
CA LEU A 118 18.67 0.71 -4.29
C LEU A 118 18.23 0.35 -5.71
N PRO A 119 17.96 1.34 -6.58
CA PRO A 119 17.66 1.06 -7.98
C PRO A 119 18.86 0.41 -8.67
N ASP A 120 18.59 -0.58 -9.53
CA ASP A 120 19.62 -1.21 -10.35
C ASP A 120 19.68 -0.60 -11.77
N ALA A 121 20.62 -1.07 -12.59
CA ALA A 121 20.78 -0.58 -13.96
C ALA A 121 19.53 -0.84 -14.84
N GLU A 122 18.77 -1.91 -14.57
CA GLU A 122 17.54 -2.23 -15.30
C GLU A 122 16.38 -1.28 -14.93
N ASP A 123 16.46 -0.65 -13.76
CA ASP A 123 15.48 0.33 -13.29
C ASP A 123 15.60 1.70 -13.97
N SER A 124 16.71 1.96 -14.66
CA SER A 124 16.96 3.23 -15.38
C SER A 124 15.91 3.54 -16.46
N GLN A 125 15.30 2.51 -17.06
CA GLN A 125 14.19 2.66 -18.01
C GLN A 125 12.94 3.31 -17.40
N TRP A 126 12.83 3.29 -16.06
CA TRP A 126 11.75 3.89 -15.29
C TRP A 126 12.11 5.28 -14.76
N GLY A 127 13.23 5.86 -15.22
CA GLY A 127 13.72 7.15 -14.77
C GLY A 127 14.42 7.10 -13.41
N ALA A 128 14.65 5.92 -12.84
CA ALA A 128 15.50 5.77 -11.68
C ALA A 128 16.94 6.11 -12.08
N LYS A 129 17.52 7.11 -11.42
CA LYS A 129 18.95 7.39 -11.61
C LYS A 129 19.70 6.47 -10.66
N GLU A 130 20.57 5.62 -11.21
CA GLU A 130 21.52 4.88 -10.40
C GLU A 130 22.27 5.87 -9.50
N LEU A 131 22.29 5.57 -8.20
CA LEU A 131 23.03 6.37 -7.24
C LEU A 131 24.51 6.05 -7.40
N ASP A 132 25.36 7.07 -7.30
CA ASP A 132 26.78 6.83 -7.15
C ASP A 132 27.08 6.16 -5.79
N GLU A 133 28.34 5.77 -5.59
CA GLU A 133 28.78 5.13 -4.34
C GLU A 133 28.48 6.00 -3.11
N ALA A 134 28.56 7.33 -3.26
CA ALA A 134 28.24 8.28 -2.20
C ALA A 134 26.75 8.28 -1.86
N GLY A 135 25.86 8.41 -2.85
CA GLY A 135 24.41 8.37 -2.64
C GLY A 135 23.94 7.03 -2.06
N THR A 136 24.57 5.93 -2.46
CA THR A 136 24.34 4.61 -1.86
C THR A 136 24.72 4.61 -0.38
N ALA A 137 25.91 5.11 -0.04
CA ALA A 137 26.37 5.20 1.35
C ALA A 137 25.46 6.12 2.19
N ASP A 138 24.98 7.22 1.61
CA ASP A 138 24.08 8.18 2.24
C ASP A 138 22.72 7.56 2.57
N TYR A 139 22.12 6.80 1.64
CA TYR A 139 20.86 6.09 1.89
C TYR A 139 20.98 5.07 3.03
N TRP A 140 22.05 4.25 3.01
CA TRP A 140 22.28 3.28 4.08
C TRP A 140 22.65 3.93 5.41
N ARG A 141 23.29 5.12 5.39
CA ARG A 141 23.49 5.93 6.60
C ARG A 141 22.14 6.36 7.17
N LYS A 142 21.23 6.90 6.35
CA LYS A 142 19.86 7.27 6.78
C LYS A 142 19.15 6.09 7.46
N LEU A 143 19.23 4.88 6.88
CA LEU A 143 18.62 3.69 7.48
C LEU A 143 19.22 3.39 8.86
N ARG A 144 20.55 3.30 8.98
CA ARG A 144 21.21 2.96 10.25
C ARG A 144 20.91 4.00 11.33
N GLU A 145 21.04 5.28 10.99
CA GLU A 145 20.77 6.38 11.94
C GLU A 145 19.29 6.42 12.34
N PHE A 146 18.37 6.03 11.46
CA PHE A 146 16.96 5.85 11.82
C PHE A 146 16.75 4.69 12.80
N GLU A 147 17.40 3.54 12.59
CA GLU A 147 17.35 2.40 13.51
C GLU A 147 17.89 2.76 14.90
N GLU A 148 19.03 3.46 14.96
CA GLU A 148 19.63 3.96 16.20
C GLU A 148 18.68 4.92 16.92
N TRP A 149 18.09 5.88 16.19
CA TRP A 149 17.11 6.81 16.74
C TRP A 149 15.84 6.11 17.24
N ASN A 150 15.30 5.15 16.48
CA ASN A 150 14.14 4.35 16.88
C ASN A 150 14.41 3.59 18.19
N GLN A 151 15.61 3.02 18.34
CA GLN A 151 15.97 2.33 19.58
C GLN A 151 16.13 3.31 20.76
N ALA A 152 16.78 4.45 20.54
CA ALA A 152 17.09 5.42 21.60
C ALA A 152 15.85 6.22 22.06
N GLU A 153 15.05 6.71 21.12
CA GLU A 153 13.97 7.66 21.41
C GLU A 153 12.58 7.01 21.46
N LEU A 154 12.38 5.94 20.68
CA LEU A 154 11.09 5.24 20.57
C LEU A 154 11.10 3.85 21.20
N GLY A 155 12.19 3.46 21.88
CA GLY A 155 12.31 2.16 22.54
C GLY A 155 12.16 0.95 21.61
N GLY A 156 12.36 1.13 20.30
CA GLY A 156 12.16 0.07 19.30
C GLY A 156 10.69 -0.23 18.97
N HIS A 157 9.75 0.68 19.28
CA HIS A 157 8.33 0.49 18.99
C HIS A 157 7.96 0.66 17.50
N VAL A 158 8.89 1.09 16.65
CA VAL A 158 8.71 1.13 15.19
C VAL A 158 9.40 -0.08 14.55
N THR A 159 8.68 -0.79 13.68
CA THR A 159 9.25 -1.87 12.88
C THR A 159 9.94 -1.30 11.65
N VAL A 160 11.19 -1.69 11.41
CA VAL A 160 11.92 -1.35 10.18
C VAL A 160 11.82 -2.53 9.22
N PHE A 161 11.14 -2.32 8.10
CA PHE A 161 11.04 -3.28 7.00
C PHE A 161 12.08 -2.90 5.94
N LYS A 162 12.90 -3.87 5.50
CA LYS A 162 13.94 -3.67 4.48
C LYS A 162 13.61 -4.49 3.26
N ASN A 163 13.40 -3.82 2.14
CA ASN A 163 13.19 -4.50 0.87
C ASN A 163 14.53 -4.91 0.26
N ASP A 164 14.54 -6.07 -0.39
CA ASP A 164 15.72 -6.64 -1.04
C ASP A 164 15.91 -6.14 -2.47
N ARG A 165 14.83 -5.67 -3.10
CA ARG A 165 14.80 -5.15 -4.46
C ARG A 165 14.17 -3.78 -4.51
N TRP A 166 14.60 -2.91 -5.42
CA TRP A 166 13.91 -1.63 -5.60
C TRP A 166 12.59 -1.88 -6.29
N THR A 167 11.51 -1.47 -5.64
CA THR A 167 10.16 -1.76 -6.11
C THR A 167 9.26 -0.55 -6.26
N HIS A 168 9.75 0.62 -5.85
CA HIS A 168 8.96 1.85 -5.71
C HIS A 168 7.80 1.66 -4.72
N GLN A 169 7.20 2.76 -4.27
CA GLN A 169 6.20 2.79 -3.21
C GLN A 169 5.09 1.73 -3.34
N GLY A 170 4.56 1.52 -4.54
CA GLY A 170 3.36 0.70 -4.68
C GLY A 170 3.55 -0.78 -4.37
N GLU A 171 4.57 -1.39 -4.98
CA GLU A 171 4.92 -2.78 -4.68
C GLU A 171 5.60 -2.90 -3.31
N LEU A 172 6.26 -1.85 -2.80
CA LEU A 172 6.76 -1.84 -1.42
C LEU A 172 5.61 -1.97 -0.40
N ILE A 173 4.52 -1.22 -0.58
CA ILE A 173 3.31 -1.36 0.26
C ILE A 173 2.76 -2.78 0.16
N HIS A 174 2.69 -3.36 -1.05
CA HIS A 174 2.25 -4.74 -1.24
C HIS A 174 3.02 -5.72 -0.37
N ARG A 175 4.36 -5.64 -0.40
CA ARG A 175 5.26 -6.53 0.34
C ARG A 175 5.12 -6.37 1.85
N VAL A 176 4.98 -5.13 2.33
CA VAL A 176 4.71 -4.85 3.75
C VAL A 176 3.39 -5.48 4.17
N LEU A 177 2.32 -5.30 3.38
CA LEU A 177 1.00 -5.85 3.70
C LEU A 177 0.99 -7.38 3.66
N GLU A 178 1.72 -8.00 2.74
CA GLU A 178 1.89 -9.46 2.73
C GLU A 178 2.62 -9.97 3.96
N SER A 179 3.74 -9.35 4.34
CA SER A 179 4.48 -9.69 5.58
C SER A 179 3.58 -9.59 6.81
N LEU A 180 2.79 -8.52 6.92
CA LEU A 180 1.86 -8.32 8.03
C LEU A 180 0.75 -9.38 8.05
N VAL A 181 0.27 -9.85 6.91
CA VAL A 181 -0.72 -10.94 6.82
C VAL A 181 -0.10 -12.27 7.23
N GLU A 182 1.09 -12.58 6.72
CA GLU A 182 1.83 -13.82 7.03
C GLU A 182 2.12 -13.92 8.54
N GLU A 183 2.50 -12.80 9.16
CA GLU A 183 2.76 -12.70 10.59
C GLU A 183 1.48 -12.63 11.44
N LYS A 184 0.29 -12.63 10.83
CA LYS A 184 -1.02 -12.43 11.50
C LYS A 184 -1.09 -11.13 12.31
N ASN A 185 -0.40 -10.12 11.82
CA ASN A 185 -0.25 -8.81 12.44
C ASN A 185 -1.03 -7.72 11.71
N ILE A 186 -1.72 -7.99 10.61
CA ILE A 186 -2.50 -6.97 9.90
C ILE A 186 -3.62 -6.41 10.79
N THR A 187 -3.75 -5.08 10.82
CA THR A 187 -4.85 -4.39 11.48
C THR A 187 -5.94 -4.01 10.48
N PRO A 188 -7.17 -3.77 10.93
CA PRO A 188 -8.28 -3.49 10.03
C PRO A 188 -8.22 -2.12 9.36
N MET A 189 -7.53 -1.15 9.97
CA MET A 189 -7.29 0.16 9.39
C MET A 189 -5.80 0.31 9.09
N LEU A 190 -5.52 0.99 7.99
CA LEU A 190 -4.19 1.34 7.54
C LEU A 190 -4.09 2.86 7.47
N TYR A 191 -2.96 3.39 7.92
CA TYR A 191 -2.52 4.73 7.58
C TYR A 191 -1.28 4.61 6.70
N VAL A 192 -1.27 5.19 5.52
CA VAL A 192 -0.15 5.06 4.58
C VAL A 192 0.36 6.44 4.24
N THR A 193 1.69 6.63 4.32
CA THR A 193 2.36 7.89 3.96
C THR A 193 3.76 7.63 3.38
N GLN A 194 4.37 8.71 2.89
CA GLN A 194 5.77 8.77 2.49
C GLN A 194 6.59 9.45 3.60
N ASP A 195 7.86 9.10 3.69
CA ASP A 195 8.83 9.67 4.62
C ASP A 195 8.97 11.20 4.56
N ASP A 196 8.54 11.85 3.48
CA ASP A 196 8.57 13.29 3.29
C ASP A 196 7.23 14.02 3.49
N SER A 197 6.21 13.28 3.90
CA SER A 197 4.84 13.75 4.02
C SER A 197 4.34 13.73 5.48
N PRO A 198 4.97 14.51 6.39
CA PRO A 198 4.45 14.67 7.75
C PRO A 198 3.11 15.41 7.71
N VAL A 199 2.23 15.03 8.64
CA VAL A 199 0.91 15.64 8.76
C VAL A 199 0.90 16.78 9.78
N SER A 200 -0.03 17.72 9.60
CA SER A 200 -0.18 18.90 10.45
C SER A 200 -1.64 19.34 10.60
N GLY A 201 -1.89 20.18 11.62
CA GLY A 201 -3.19 20.75 11.93
C GLY A 201 -4.05 19.84 12.81
N ASP A 202 -5.27 20.27 13.08
CA ASP A 202 -6.21 19.56 13.95
C ASP A 202 -6.99 18.51 13.16
N ILE A 203 -6.56 17.25 13.27
CA ILE A 203 -7.16 16.12 12.56
C ILE A 203 -8.01 15.30 13.52
N ASN A 204 -9.32 15.24 13.25
CA ASN A 204 -10.27 14.43 14.01
C ASN A 204 -10.19 12.96 13.56
N VAL A 205 -9.11 12.29 13.97
CA VAL A 205 -8.90 10.86 13.69
C VAL A 205 -10.05 9.98 14.19
N PRO A 206 -10.66 10.20 15.38
CA PRO A 206 -11.87 9.49 15.79
C PRO A 206 -13.00 9.53 14.75
N LEU A 207 -13.26 10.70 14.14
CA LEU A 207 -14.27 10.83 13.08
C LEU A 207 -13.89 10.02 11.84
N ILE A 208 -12.63 10.09 11.39
CA ILE A 208 -12.13 9.37 10.23
C ILE A 208 -12.26 7.85 10.44
N LEU A 209 -11.76 7.34 11.56
CA LEU A 209 -11.81 5.90 11.88
C LEU A 209 -13.25 5.41 12.06
N ASN A 210 -14.12 6.21 12.70
CA ASN A 210 -15.53 5.89 12.79
C ASN A 210 -16.19 5.80 11.41
N LYS A 211 -15.86 6.71 10.49
CA LYS A 211 -16.38 6.70 9.13
C LYS A 211 -15.91 5.48 8.34
N LEU A 212 -14.62 5.16 8.38
CA LEU A 212 -14.08 3.95 7.77
C LEU A 212 -14.68 2.65 8.34
N SER A 213 -15.08 2.66 9.62
CA SER A 213 -15.61 1.46 10.29
C SER A 213 -17.11 1.25 10.09
N CYS A 214 -17.88 2.34 10.00
CA CYS A 214 -19.34 2.31 10.10
C CYS A 214 -20.06 2.79 8.83
N ASP A 215 -19.35 3.38 7.87
CA ASP A 215 -19.91 3.91 6.64
C ASP A 215 -19.40 3.13 5.44
N ALA A 216 -20.23 2.25 4.88
CA ALA A 216 -19.85 1.40 3.75
C ALA A 216 -19.50 2.19 2.47
N THR A 217 -19.73 3.50 2.45
CA THR A 217 -19.34 4.39 1.35
C THR A 217 -17.95 5.02 1.54
N VAL A 218 -17.31 4.81 2.70
CA VAL A 218 -16.02 5.38 3.07
C VAL A 218 -15.02 4.25 3.30
N ASP A 219 -14.22 3.93 2.28
CA ASP A 219 -13.13 2.94 2.38
C ASP A 219 -11.74 3.59 2.39
N TYR A 220 -11.67 4.89 2.10
CA TYR A 220 -10.42 5.63 1.87
C TYR A 220 -10.61 7.13 2.16
N VAL A 221 -9.71 7.70 2.96
CA VAL A 221 -9.70 9.13 3.35
C VAL A 221 -8.28 9.68 3.23
N ARG A 222 -8.03 10.61 2.31
CA ARG A 222 -6.71 11.26 2.09
C ARG A 222 -6.61 12.64 2.70
N PHE A 223 -5.37 13.05 2.93
CA PHE A 223 -4.98 14.41 3.26
C PHE A 223 -4.44 15.15 2.04
N LEU A 224 -4.64 16.47 2.01
CA LEU A 224 -4.11 17.32 0.95
C LEU A 224 -2.91 18.12 1.41
N TRP A 225 -2.01 18.34 0.47
CA TRP A 225 -0.95 19.35 0.52
C TRP A 225 -1.37 20.72 -0.05
N SER A 226 -2.68 20.95 -0.17
CA SER A 226 -3.26 22.18 -0.72
C SER A 226 -4.64 22.43 -0.10
N ASN A 227 -5.06 23.69 -0.03
CA ASN A 227 -6.33 24.07 0.61
C ASN A 227 -7.60 23.85 -0.23
N ASP A 228 -7.49 23.48 -1.51
CA ASP A 228 -8.60 23.75 -2.44
C ASP A 228 -9.52 22.57 -2.80
N CYS A 229 -10.80 22.88 -2.63
CA CYS A 229 -11.99 22.29 -3.25
C CYS A 229 -12.90 23.39 -3.84
N ASP A 230 -12.30 24.44 -4.39
CA ASP A 230 -13.06 25.57 -4.93
C ASP A 230 -13.67 25.27 -6.30
N GLU A 231 -14.93 25.67 -6.50
CA GLU A 231 -15.75 25.35 -7.68
C GLU A 231 -15.21 25.94 -9.00
N GLY A 232 -14.19 26.81 -8.96
CA GLY A 232 -13.53 27.39 -10.14
C GLY A 232 -12.01 27.20 -10.25
N HIS A 233 -11.34 26.77 -9.17
CA HIS A 233 -9.86 26.73 -9.10
C HIS A 233 -9.29 25.46 -8.46
N ALA A 234 -10.13 24.56 -7.94
CA ALA A 234 -9.65 23.24 -7.55
C ALA A 234 -8.93 22.63 -8.76
N THR A 235 -7.66 22.28 -8.57
CA THR A 235 -6.93 21.50 -9.56
C THR A 235 -7.78 20.30 -9.96
N SER A 236 -7.88 19.98 -11.27
CA SER A 236 -8.88 19.05 -11.84
C SER A 236 -8.91 17.65 -11.22
N TRP A 237 -7.91 17.30 -10.41
CA TRP A 237 -7.79 16.04 -9.70
C TRP A 237 -8.46 16.02 -8.31
N ASN A 238 -8.96 17.15 -7.82
CA ASN A 238 -9.76 17.25 -6.58
C ASN A 238 -11.28 17.40 -6.85
N GLN A 239 -11.73 17.18 -8.09
CA GLN A 239 -13.15 17.22 -8.46
C GLN A 239 -13.73 15.81 -8.73
N PRO A 240 -15.02 15.58 -8.47
CA PRO A 240 -15.94 16.46 -7.72
C PRO A 240 -15.51 16.58 -6.25
N CYS A 241 -15.95 17.61 -5.53
CA CYS A 241 -15.66 17.81 -4.09
C CYS A 241 -16.95 17.96 -3.27
N GLU A 242 -17.82 16.95 -3.38
CA GLU A 242 -19.14 16.97 -2.76
C GLU A 242 -19.03 16.57 -1.29
N GLN A 243 -19.69 17.33 -0.43
CA GLN A 243 -19.67 17.08 1.00
C GLN A 243 -20.38 15.76 1.34
N HIS A 244 -19.80 15.01 2.29
CA HIS A 244 -20.42 13.83 2.86
C HIS A 244 -21.73 14.21 3.59
N LYS A 245 -22.79 13.42 3.42
CA LYS A 245 -24.12 13.70 3.99
C LYS A 245 -24.14 13.91 5.51
N ASP A 246 -23.30 13.17 6.24
CA ASP A 246 -23.30 13.16 7.70
C ASP A 246 -22.19 14.03 8.34
N THR A 247 -21.30 14.64 7.55
CA THR A 247 -20.21 15.45 8.11
C THR A 247 -19.69 16.48 7.13
N PRO A 248 -19.41 17.72 7.58
CA PRO A 248 -18.79 18.74 6.73
C PRO A 248 -17.29 18.55 6.50
N PHE A 249 -16.66 17.57 7.18
CA PHE A 249 -15.21 17.37 7.12
C PHE A 249 -14.76 16.37 6.07
N LEU A 250 -15.68 15.66 5.41
CA LEU A 250 -15.36 14.70 4.37
C LEU A 250 -15.94 15.18 3.04
N HIS A 251 -15.09 15.20 2.03
CA HIS A 251 -15.50 15.56 0.68
C HIS A 251 -15.12 14.49 -0.32
N SER A 252 -16.07 14.07 -1.14
CA SER A 252 -15.85 13.06 -2.18
C SER A 252 -14.80 13.56 -3.17
N VAL A 253 -14.05 12.65 -3.79
CA VAL A 253 -13.14 12.95 -4.90
C VAL A 253 -13.04 11.80 -5.88
N GLY A 254 -12.88 12.15 -7.16
CA GLY A 254 -12.73 11.17 -8.24
C GLY A 254 -11.34 10.54 -8.34
N ARG A 255 -10.35 11.01 -7.55
CA ARG A 255 -8.97 10.50 -7.61
C ARG A 255 -8.40 10.23 -6.21
N MET A 256 -7.76 9.07 -6.10
CA MET A 256 -6.97 8.68 -4.94
C MET A 256 -5.55 9.25 -5.03
N SER A 257 -4.88 9.26 -3.88
CA SER A 257 -3.52 9.79 -3.71
C SER A 257 -2.60 8.71 -3.11
N ASP A 258 -1.33 8.76 -3.48
CA ASP A 258 -0.22 8.06 -2.81
C ASP A 258 0.23 8.74 -1.51
N ARG A 259 -0.29 9.93 -1.25
CA ARG A 259 0.08 10.78 -0.12
C ARG A 259 -0.84 10.53 1.09
N PRO A 260 -0.55 11.09 2.28
CA PRO A 260 -0.98 10.49 3.52
C PRO A 260 -2.47 10.26 3.57
N HIS A 261 -2.87 9.04 3.88
CA HIS A 261 -4.26 8.64 3.86
C HIS A 261 -4.54 7.51 4.83
N PHE A 262 -5.78 7.44 5.28
CA PHE A 262 -6.36 6.29 5.93
C PHE A 262 -7.12 5.44 4.91
N ALA A 263 -7.09 4.13 5.07
CA ALA A 263 -7.92 3.20 4.32
C ALA A 263 -8.27 1.96 5.15
N THR A 264 -9.32 1.26 4.76
CA THR A 264 -9.58 -0.07 5.32
C THR A 264 -8.57 -1.07 4.75
N ALA A 265 -8.20 -2.08 5.54
CA ALA A 265 -7.40 -3.20 5.02
C ALA A 265 -8.13 -3.90 3.87
N ARG A 266 -9.47 -3.99 3.96
CA ARG A 266 -10.35 -4.51 2.91
C ARG A 266 -10.13 -3.79 1.58
N PHE A 267 -10.07 -2.46 1.57
CA PHE A 267 -9.80 -1.66 0.38
C PHE A 267 -8.50 -2.12 -0.32
N TYR A 268 -7.42 -2.30 0.44
CA TYR A 268 -6.17 -2.77 -0.16
C TYR A 268 -6.29 -4.20 -0.70
N PHE A 269 -6.75 -5.17 0.10
CA PHE A 269 -6.76 -6.59 -0.29
C PHE A 269 -7.81 -6.94 -1.32
N LYS A 270 -8.98 -6.29 -1.30
CA LYS A 270 -10.06 -6.57 -2.24
C LYS A 270 -9.91 -5.76 -3.51
N ASP A 271 -9.44 -4.52 -3.40
CA ASP A 271 -9.55 -3.59 -4.50
C ASP A 271 -8.25 -3.12 -5.12
N VAL A 272 -7.21 -2.88 -4.33
CA VAL A 272 -5.94 -2.35 -4.82
C VAL A 272 -5.02 -3.48 -5.29
N LEU A 273 -4.61 -4.35 -4.37
CA LEU A 273 -3.57 -5.36 -4.61
C LEU A 273 -3.91 -6.34 -5.74
N PRO A 274 -5.15 -6.87 -5.85
CA PRO A 274 -5.49 -7.80 -6.95
C PRO A 274 -5.38 -7.18 -8.35
N ARG A 275 -5.41 -5.84 -8.45
CA ARG A 275 -5.37 -5.09 -9.71
C ARG A 275 -3.99 -4.51 -9.98
N MET A 276 -3.06 -4.65 -9.05
CA MET A 276 -1.71 -4.13 -9.15
C MET A 276 -0.74 -5.25 -9.56
N PRO A 277 -0.18 -5.21 -10.78
CA PRO A 277 0.86 -6.16 -11.15
C PRO A 277 2.10 -5.93 -10.28
N ARG A 278 2.83 -7.01 -9.96
CA ARG A 278 4.08 -6.97 -9.15
C ARG A 278 5.18 -6.08 -9.71
N SER A 279 5.11 -5.78 -11.00
CA SER A 279 6.03 -4.87 -11.69
C SER A 279 5.57 -3.42 -11.63
N TYR A 280 4.45 -3.10 -10.99
CA TYR A 280 3.93 -1.74 -10.93
C TYR A 280 4.78 -0.88 -9.99
N ARG A 281 5.20 0.27 -10.51
CA ARG A 281 6.06 1.24 -9.82
C ARG A 281 5.37 2.58 -9.56
N GLY A 282 4.05 2.65 -9.64
CA GLY A 282 3.30 3.89 -9.43
C GLY A 282 2.52 3.90 -8.12
N VAL A 283 1.55 4.83 -8.04
CA VAL A 283 0.55 4.93 -6.96
C VAL A 283 -0.45 3.77 -7.06
N PRO A 284 -0.46 2.78 -6.15
CA PRO A 284 -1.32 1.59 -6.23
C PRO A 284 -2.79 1.93 -6.48
N GLU A 285 -3.27 2.92 -5.75
CA GLU A 285 -4.67 3.34 -5.67
C GLU A 285 -5.15 3.89 -7.03
N ARG A 286 -4.24 4.43 -7.86
CA ARG A 286 -4.58 4.92 -9.20
C ARG A 286 -4.87 3.81 -10.21
N LYS A 287 -4.44 2.56 -9.94
CA LYS A 287 -4.74 1.42 -10.82
C LYS A 287 -6.12 0.84 -10.61
N VAL A 288 -6.83 1.28 -9.58
CA VAL A 288 -8.19 0.83 -9.32
C VAL A 288 -9.17 1.59 -10.22
N ALA A 289 -9.21 1.20 -11.49
CA ALA A 289 -10.25 1.64 -12.40
C ALA A 289 -11.62 1.18 -11.88
N GLY A 290 -12.48 2.12 -11.51
CA GLY A 290 -13.87 1.85 -11.13
C GLY A 290 -14.23 2.07 -9.66
N ILE A 291 -13.28 2.34 -8.74
CA ILE A 291 -13.65 2.94 -7.46
C ILE A 291 -13.91 4.41 -7.70
N LYS A 292 -15.19 4.78 -7.67
CA LYS A 292 -15.66 6.09 -8.12
C LYS A 292 -15.41 7.21 -7.12
N THR A 293 -15.15 6.88 -5.85
CA THR A 293 -15.14 7.89 -4.79
C THR A 293 -14.12 7.56 -3.70
N GLY A 294 -13.05 8.35 -3.63
CA GLY A 294 -12.27 8.53 -2.40
C GLY A 294 -12.80 9.72 -1.61
N TRP A 295 -12.31 9.92 -0.39
CA TRP A 295 -12.68 11.08 0.43
C TRP A 295 -11.45 11.91 0.79
N ILE A 296 -11.58 13.23 0.85
CA ILE A 296 -10.62 14.15 1.45
C ILE A 296 -11.12 14.53 2.84
N TYR A 297 -10.22 14.59 3.81
CA TYR A 297 -10.51 15.16 5.13
C TYR A 297 -10.11 16.65 5.23
N GLY A 298 -10.98 17.44 5.86
CA GLY A 298 -10.76 18.84 6.21
C GLY A 298 -12.01 19.68 5.95
N GLU A 299 -12.12 20.84 6.60
CA GLU A 299 -13.14 21.82 6.21
C GLU A 299 -12.81 22.38 4.83
N ARG A 300 -13.83 22.83 4.09
CA ARG A 300 -13.61 23.57 2.84
C ARG A 300 -12.64 24.73 3.08
N HIS A 301 -11.68 24.90 2.17
CA HIS A 301 -10.59 25.89 2.23
C HIS A 301 -9.54 25.67 3.34
N HIS A 302 -9.70 24.62 4.15
CA HIS A 302 -8.81 24.28 5.27
C HIS A 302 -8.43 22.79 5.23
N MET A 303 -8.16 22.26 4.04
CA MET A 303 -7.85 20.84 3.82
C MET A 303 -6.35 20.52 3.83
N LEU A 304 -5.50 21.54 4.01
CA LEU A 304 -4.04 21.38 4.05
C LEU A 304 -3.63 20.66 5.34
N HIS A 305 -3.35 19.36 5.20
CA HIS A 305 -2.90 18.50 6.28
C HIS A 305 -1.59 17.79 5.96
N ASP A 306 -1.22 17.62 4.69
CA ASP A 306 0.08 17.12 4.23
C ASP A 306 1.05 18.30 4.02
N THR A 307 2.20 18.28 4.70
CA THR A 307 3.17 19.38 4.60
C THR A 307 4.18 19.22 3.47
N ASN A 308 4.35 18.01 2.92
CA ASN A 308 5.31 17.67 1.85
C ASN A 308 6.64 18.44 1.90
N LYS A 309 7.54 18.08 2.82
CA LYS A 309 8.72 18.87 3.18
C LYS A 309 9.90 18.75 2.20
N LEU A 310 9.88 17.79 1.28
CA LEU A 310 10.93 17.60 0.29
C LEU A 310 10.41 17.93 -1.12
N GLN A 311 10.92 19.04 -1.68
CA GLN A 311 10.63 19.43 -3.06
C GLN A 311 11.25 18.41 -4.02
N ASN A 312 10.65 18.21 -5.20
CA ASN A 312 11.08 17.21 -6.19
C ASN A 312 10.96 15.75 -5.77
N SER A 313 10.14 15.41 -4.77
CA SER A 313 9.45 14.10 -4.70
C SER A 313 8.45 13.90 -5.86
N ASN A 314 8.70 14.55 -7.01
CA ASN A 314 8.17 14.16 -8.29
C ASN A 314 8.57 12.68 -8.45
N ASN A 315 7.68 11.78 -8.04
CA ASN A 315 7.40 10.54 -8.76
C ASN A 315 7.64 10.91 -10.21
N GLY A 316 8.70 10.38 -10.82
CA GLY A 316 9.07 10.71 -12.19
C GLY A 316 7.78 10.69 -12.98
N ASN A 317 7.29 11.86 -13.36
CA ASN A 317 6.01 11.96 -14.04
C ASN A 317 6.38 11.79 -15.50
N PRO A 318 6.27 10.58 -16.10
CA PRO A 318 6.55 10.44 -17.52
C PRO A 318 5.64 11.36 -18.36
N GLU A 319 4.49 11.80 -17.84
CA GLU A 319 3.60 12.72 -18.53
C GLU A 319 4.14 14.16 -18.62
N LYS A 320 5.12 14.56 -17.80
CA LYS A 320 5.77 15.87 -17.98
C LYS A 320 6.68 15.90 -19.22
N ARG A 321 7.19 14.74 -19.68
CA ARG A 321 7.96 14.66 -20.95
C ARG A 321 7.08 14.64 -22.20
N LEU A 322 5.83 14.16 -22.11
CA LEU A 322 4.92 14.12 -23.26
C LEU A 322 4.24 15.47 -23.59
N ARG A 323 4.60 16.56 -22.90
CA ARG A 323 4.09 17.91 -23.18
C ARG A 323 5.18 18.90 -23.56
N GLU A 324 6.45 18.48 -23.59
CA GLU A 324 7.59 19.33 -23.93
C GLU A 324 8.33 18.88 -25.22
N ASP A 325 7.80 17.87 -25.91
CA ASP A 325 8.11 17.52 -27.31
C ASP A 325 6.86 17.72 -28.19
#